data_AF-A0A918LXY9-F1
#
_entry.id   AF-A0A918LXY9-F1
#
_cell.length_a   1.000
_cell.length_b   1.000
_cell.length_c   1.000
_cell.angle_alpha   90.00
_cell.angle_beta   90.00
_cell.angle_gamma   90.00
#
_symmetry.space_group_name_H-M   'P 1'
#
loop_
_entity.id
_entity.type
_entity.pdbx_description
1 polymer ?
#
loop_
_entity_poly.entity_id
_entity_poly.type
_entity_poly.pdbx_seq_one_letter_code
_entity_poly.pdbx_strand_id
1 'polypeptide(L)'
;MPSSPTAPPPDEPGAAGSRRRRPRTAGPLGRTAAALLRVLRPRGRRTRWEHGRTTRPESDPGHRLTLDLDNCRQERDRWRRHADSYERELNLVSLERAHLLAWLAALHPSSAVVSPAVGPGADGTHLLRFVAGERQLTWRLPPADLPLFTHVPYAELPAALPGGDAHRLLDQAAHIRRHTRLLAIEGTLFTVPAPASGERRPRVRPGDR
;
A
#
# COMPACT_ATOMS: atom_id res chain seq x y z
N MET A 1 -37.45 6.13 -20.50
CA MET A 1 -37.50 5.03 -19.52
C MET A 1 -36.84 3.83 -20.18
N PRO A 2 -35.70 3.36 -19.66
CA PRO A 2 -35.72 2.63 -18.39
C PRO A 2 -34.79 3.23 -17.32
N SER A 3 -35.17 2.95 -16.09
CA SER A 3 -34.69 3.52 -14.84
C SER A 3 -33.38 2.88 -14.37
N SER A 4 -32.45 3.71 -13.92
CA SER A 4 -31.26 3.29 -13.17
C SER A 4 -31.66 2.90 -11.73
N PRO A 5 -31.13 1.80 -11.17
CA PRO A 5 -31.31 1.50 -9.76
C PRO A 5 -30.36 2.35 -8.89
N THR A 6 -30.97 3.21 -8.08
CA THR A 6 -30.39 4.00 -7.00
C THR A 6 -29.76 3.10 -5.92
N ALA A 7 -28.46 3.26 -5.69
CA ALA A 7 -27.78 2.70 -4.53
C ALA A 7 -27.99 3.61 -3.28
N PRO A 8 -28.26 3.06 -2.09
CA PRO A 8 -28.35 3.87 -0.87
C PRO A 8 -26.96 4.22 -0.29
N PRO A 9 -26.81 5.40 0.33
CA PRO A 9 -25.54 5.82 0.95
C PRO A 9 -25.30 5.14 2.32
N PRO A 10 -24.03 5.00 2.76
CA PRO A 10 -23.69 4.46 4.06
C PRO A 10 -23.88 5.50 5.19
N ASP A 11 -24.33 5.02 6.35
CA ASP A 11 -24.49 5.79 7.59
C ASP A 11 -23.15 6.34 8.11
N GLU A 12 -23.08 7.65 8.30
CA GLU A 12 -22.09 8.28 9.18
C GLU A 12 -22.68 8.53 10.57
N PRO A 13 -22.02 8.09 11.65
CA PRO A 13 -22.22 8.68 12.97
C PRO A 13 -21.16 9.77 13.23
N GLY A 14 -21.67 11.00 13.36
CA GLY A 14 -20.92 12.19 13.71
C GLY A 14 -20.29 12.20 15.10
N ALA A 15 -19.32 13.10 15.21
CA ALA A 15 -18.44 13.36 16.32
C ALA A 15 -19.11 13.93 17.58
N ALA A 16 -18.61 13.55 18.76
CA ALA A 16 -18.07 14.46 19.79
C ALA A 16 -17.80 13.71 21.10
N GLY A 17 -16.64 13.98 21.73
CA GLY A 17 -16.44 13.64 23.14
C GLY A 17 -15.01 13.25 23.51
N SER A 18 -14.11 14.22 23.56
CA SER A 18 -12.76 14.06 24.08
C SER A 18 -12.76 13.66 25.57
N ARG A 19 -12.09 12.57 25.94
CA ARG A 19 -11.40 12.46 27.25
C ARG A 19 -10.09 11.71 27.10
N ARG A 20 -9.02 12.43 27.45
CA ARG A 20 -7.65 11.93 27.60
C ARG A 20 -7.59 10.71 28.51
N ARG A 21 -7.03 9.61 28.04
CA ARG A 21 -6.18 8.69 28.82
C ARG A 21 -5.39 7.78 27.87
N ARG A 22 -4.08 8.00 27.80
CA ARG A 22 -3.07 7.01 27.39
C ARG A 22 -2.27 6.63 28.65
N PRO A 23 -1.47 5.55 28.66
CA PRO A 23 -1.51 4.35 27.82
C PRO A 23 -1.40 3.06 28.65
N ARG A 24 -1.85 1.91 28.14
CA ARG A 24 -1.17 0.62 28.43
C ARG A 24 -1.30 -0.31 27.24
N THR A 25 -0.13 -0.69 26.73
CA THR A 25 0.16 -1.67 25.71
C THR A 25 -0.28 -3.06 26.15
N ALA A 26 -1.14 -3.70 25.36
CA ALA A 26 -1.33 -5.15 25.38
C ALA A 26 -1.57 -5.59 23.94
N GLY A 27 -0.53 -6.18 23.34
CA GLY A 27 -0.50 -6.58 21.93
C GLY A 27 -1.49 -7.71 21.59
N PRO A 28 -1.72 -7.94 20.29
CA PRO A 28 -2.76 -8.85 19.78
C PRO A 28 -2.46 -10.35 19.99
N LEU A 29 -1.30 -10.72 20.53
CA LEU A 29 -0.87 -12.11 20.75
C LEU A 29 -1.51 -12.79 21.98
N GLY A 30 -2.20 -12.06 22.85
CA GLY A 30 -2.83 -12.62 24.06
C GLY A 30 -4.23 -13.22 23.86
N ARG A 31 -4.90 -12.96 22.73
CA ARG A 31 -6.30 -13.36 22.54
C ARG A 31 -6.48 -14.75 21.93
N THR A 32 -5.50 -15.24 21.18
CA THR A 32 -5.54 -16.59 20.58
C THR A 32 -5.22 -17.69 21.59
N ALA A 33 -4.36 -17.43 22.57
CA ALA A 33 -4.06 -18.36 23.66
C ALA A 33 -5.27 -18.58 24.62
N ALA A 34 -6.08 -17.53 24.84
CA ALA A 34 -7.28 -17.64 25.68
C ALA A 34 -8.43 -18.43 25.01
N ALA A 35 -8.46 -18.49 23.67
CA ALA A 35 -9.43 -19.29 22.93
C ALA A 35 -9.09 -20.79 22.98
N LEU A 36 -7.79 -21.14 22.93
CA LEU A 36 -7.32 -22.53 22.99
C LEU A 36 -7.50 -23.19 24.36
N LEU A 37 -7.47 -22.42 25.47
CA LEU A 37 -7.65 -22.96 26.82
C LEU A 37 -9.12 -23.23 27.22
N ARG A 38 -10.11 -22.81 26.43
CA ARG A 38 -11.54 -23.12 26.70
C ARG A 38 -11.98 -24.49 26.19
N VAL A 39 -11.18 -25.14 25.35
CA VAL A 39 -11.53 -26.44 24.73
C VAL A 39 -11.15 -27.63 25.63
N LEU A 40 -10.30 -27.45 26.65
CA LEU A 40 -9.75 -28.54 27.46
C LEU A 40 -10.17 -28.54 28.93
N ARG A 41 -11.38 -28.07 29.28
CA ARG A 41 -11.93 -28.32 30.63
C ARG A 41 -12.87 -29.53 30.64
N PRO A 42 -12.53 -30.64 31.32
CA PRO A 42 -13.49 -31.69 31.61
C PRO A 42 -14.48 -31.16 32.64
N ARG A 43 -15.73 -30.96 32.19
CA ARG A 43 -16.82 -30.49 33.05
C ARG A 43 -17.37 -31.70 33.81
N GLY A 44 -17.12 -31.72 35.11
CA GLY A 44 -17.63 -32.73 36.03
C GLY A 44 -19.16 -32.86 35.97
N ARG A 45 -19.60 -34.12 36.09
CA ARG A 45 -20.98 -34.56 36.25
C ARG A 45 -21.70 -33.80 37.36
N ARG A 46 -22.89 -33.26 37.06
CA ARG A 46 -24.06 -33.35 37.94
C ARG A 46 -25.32 -33.55 37.10
N THR A 47 -26.02 -34.62 37.45
CA THR A 47 -27.27 -35.12 36.91
C THR A 47 -28.44 -34.22 37.27
N ARG A 48 -29.30 -33.89 36.32
CA ARG A 48 -30.74 -33.68 36.58
C ARG A 48 -31.53 -34.05 35.33
N TRP A 49 -32.37 -35.07 35.50
CA TRP A 49 -33.31 -35.57 34.50
C TRP A 49 -34.42 -34.55 34.31
N GLU A 50 -34.68 -34.12 33.08
CA GLU A 50 -35.99 -33.64 32.66
C GLU A 50 -36.35 -34.25 31.30
N HIS A 51 -37.56 -34.78 31.26
CA HIS A 51 -38.17 -35.46 30.14
C HIS A 51 -38.61 -34.45 29.09
N GLY A 52 -38.18 -34.67 27.86
CA GLY A 52 -38.56 -33.86 26.70
C GLY A 52 -37.73 -34.29 25.51
N ARG A 53 -37.97 -35.50 24.99
CA ARG A 53 -37.42 -35.98 23.71
C ARG A 53 -37.91 -35.05 22.60
N THR A 54 -37.19 -33.98 22.37
CA THR A 54 -36.94 -33.50 21.02
C THR A 54 -35.63 -34.17 20.62
N THR A 55 -35.73 -35.20 19.79
CA THR A 55 -34.59 -35.75 19.06
C THR A 55 -34.03 -34.66 18.18
N ARG A 56 -33.13 -33.84 18.75
CA ARG A 56 -32.20 -33.04 17.99
C ARG A 56 -31.45 -34.03 17.11
N PRO A 57 -31.46 -33.91 15.78
CA PRO A 57 -30.69 -34.81 14.94
C PRO A 57 -29.25 -34.70 15.40
N GLU A 58 -28.74 -35.82 15.91
CA GLU A 58 -27.35 -35.99 16.29
C GLU A 58 -26.57 -35.92 14.98
N SER A 59 -26.27 -34.69 14.54
CA SER A 59 -25.57 -34.44 13.29
C SER A 59 -24.27 -35.21 13.34
N ASP A 60 -24.12 -36.17 12.43
CA ASP A 60 -22.99 -37.06 12.33
C ASP A 60 -21.68 -36.25 12.45
N PRO A 61 -20.79 -36.56 13.43
CA PRO A 61 -19.53 -35.87 13.59
C PRO A 61 -18.67 -35.92 12.31
N GLY A 62 -18.82 -36.96 11.48
CA GLY A 62 -18.18 -37.04 10.16
C GLY A 62 -18.67 -35.96 9.20
N HIS A 63 -19.97 -35.68 9.21
CA HIS A 63 -20.56 -34.61 8.39
C HIS A 63 -20.09 -33.23 8.86
N ARG A 64 -19.99 -32.99 10.17
CA ARG A 64 -19.45 -31.73 10.71
C ARG A 64 -17.98 -31.51 10.32
N LEU A 65 -17.14 -32.53 10.48
CA LEU A 65 -15.72 -32.43 10.09
C LEU A 65 -15.56 -32.15 8.60
N THR A 66 -16.39 -32.78 7.76
CA THR A 66 -16.36 -32.56 6.31
C THR A 66 -16.72 -31.12 5.97
N LEU A 67 -17.78 -30.58 6.59
CA LEU A 67 -18.17 -29.17 6.43
C LEU A 67 -17.07 -28.21 6.89
N ASP A 68 -16.41 -28.48 8.01
CA ASP A 68 -15.32 -27.65 8.51
C ASP A 68 -14.10 -27.67 7.57
N LEU A 69 -13.75 -28.83 7.02
CA LEU A 69 -12.67 -28.96 6.04
C LEU A 69 -12.97 -28.20 4.74
N ASP A 70 -14.21 -28.28 4.26
CA ASP A 70 -14.63 -27.56 3.06
C ASP A 70 -14.66 -26.05 3.30
N ASN A 71 -15.11 -25.60 4.47
CA ASN A 71 -15.02 -24.21 4.89
C ASN A 71 -13.55 -23.74 4.93
N CYS A 72 -12.64 -24.51 5.53
CA CYS A 72 -11.21 -24.16 5.56
C CYS A 72 -10.59 -24.08 4.16
N ARG A 73 -10.96 -24.99 3.25
CA ARG A 73 -10.52 -24.94 1.83
C ARG A 73 -11.04 -23.70 1.14
N GLN A 74 -12.33 -23.37 1.32
CA GLN A 74 -12.94 -22.19 0.74
C GLN A 74 -12.30 -20.90 1.25
N GLU A 75 -12.01 -20.81 2.55
CA GLU A 75 -11.30 -19.68 3.14
C GLU A 75 -9.88 -19.54 2.60
N ARG A 76 -9.12 -20.64 2.52
CA ARG A 76 -7.78 -20.64 1.92
C ARG A 76 -7.81 -20.14 0.48
N ASP A 77 -8.75 -20.63 -0.33
CA ASP A 77 -8.84 -20.25 -1.74
C ASP A 77 -9.29 -18.79 -1.90
N ARG A 78 -10.12 -18.28 -0.98
CA ARG A 78 -10.43 -16.85 -0.90
C ARG A 78 -9.19 -16.03 -0.58
N TRP A 79 -8.41 -16.38 0.45
CA TRP A 79 -7.19 -15.65 0.81
C TRP A 79 -6.13 -15.71 -0.27
N ARG A 80 -5.99 -16.85 -0.94
CA ARG A 80 -5.10 -17.00 -2.09
C ARG A 80 -5.46 -16.02 -3.21
N ARG A 81 -6.74 -15.95 -3.60
CA ARG A 81 -7.19 -14.99 -4.62
C ARG A 81 -6.91 -13.54 -4.22
N HIS A 82 -7.05 -13.20 -2.94
CA HIS A 82 -6.68 -11.87 -2.45
C HIS A 82 -5.18 -11.62 -2.55
N ALA A 83 -4.34 -12.58 -2.13
CA ALA A 83 -2.89 -12.48 -2.25
C ALA A 83 -2.46 -12.30 -3.71
N ASP A 84 -2.98 -13.13 -4.62
CA ASP A 84 -2.68 -13.06 -6.06
C ASP A 84 -3.16 -11.73 -6.68
N SER A 85 -4.24 -11.13 -6.15
CA SER A 85 -4.71 -9.80 -6.58
C SER A 85 -3.72 -8.72 -6.16
N TYR A 86 -3.30 -8.72 -4.90
CA TYR A 86 -2.32 -7.75 -4.39
C TYR A 86 -0.97 -7.88 -5.07
N GLU A 87 -0.53 -9.10 -5.37
CA GLU A 87 0.71 -9.34 -6.10
C GLU A 87 0.67 -8.71 -7.50
N ARG A 88 -0.45 -8.84 -8.21
CA ARG A 88 -0.65 -8.20 -9.52
C ARG A 88 -0.63 -6.68 -9.42
N GLU A 89 -1.32 -6.10 -8.44
CA GLU A 89 -1.31 -4.66 -8.22
C GLU A 89 0.09 -4.13 -7.86
N LEU A 90 0.81 -4.83 -6.99
CA LEU A 90 2.19 -4.48 -6.63
C LEU A 90 3.13 -4.56 -7.84
N ASN A 91 2.95 -5.55 -8.72
CA ASN A 91 3.74 -5.66 -9.94
C ASN A 91 3.47 -4.50 -10.90
N LEU A 92 2.21 -4.09 -11.07
CA LEU A 92 1.86 -2.92 -11.91
C LEU A 92 2.47 -1.63 -11.36
N VAL A 93 2.32 -1.38 -10.05
CA VAL A 93 2.91 -0.19 -9.40
C VAL A 93 4.44 -0.22 -9.49
N SER A 94 5.06 -1.38 -9.36
CA SER A 94 6.52 -1.53 -9.48
C SER A 94 6.99 -1.21 -10.90
N LEU A 95 6.26 -1.68 -11.93
CA LEU A 95 6.55 -1.40 -13.32
C LEU A 95 6.39 0.10 -13.65
N GLU A 96 5.30 0.73 -13.20
CA GLU A 96 5.08 2.17 -13.38
C GLU A 96 6.20 2.98 -12.72
N ARG A 97 6.57 2.62 -11.49
CA ARG A 97 7.69 3.24 -10.78
C ARG A 97 9.00 3.08 -11.57
N ALA A 98 9.26 1.91 -12.16
CA ALA A 98 10.47 1.67 -12.95
C ALA A 98 10.52 2.58 -14.19
N HIS A 99 9.40 2.74 -14.91
CA HIS A 99 9.30 3.65 -16.06
C HIS A 99 9.54 5.11 -15.65
N LEU A 100 8.95 5.56 -14.53
CA LEU A 100 9.18 6.91 -14.03
C LEU A 100 10.65 7.15 -13.65
N LEU A 101 11.31 6.16 -13.05
CA LEU A 101 12.74 6.24 -12.74
C LEU A 101 13.60 6.27 -14.00
N ALA A 102 13.26 5.48 -15.02
CA ALA A 102 13.95 5.50 -16.31
C ALA A 102 13.82 6.86 -17.00
N TRP A 103 12.62 7.45 -16.95
CA TRP A 103 12.36 8.80 -17.45
C TRP A 103 13.15 9.86 -16.66
N LEU A 104 13.15 9.81 -15.33
CA LEU A 104 13.95 10.71 -14.50
C LEU A 104 15.45 10.58 -14.79
N ALA A 105 15.95 9.36 -15.00
CA ALA A 105 17.35 9.15 -15.38
C ALA A 105 17.66 9.79 -16.74
N ALA A 106 16.74 9.72 -17.70
CA ALA A 106 16.88 10.38 -18.99
C ALA A 106 16.92 11.92 -18.89
N LEU A 107 16.25 12.51 -17.89
CA LEU A 107 16.33 13.95 -17.60
C LEU A 107 17.63 14.37 -16.91
N HIS A 108 18.39 13.41 -16.34
CA HIS A 108 19.64 13.66 -15.63
C HIS A 108 20.83 12.88 -16.23
N PRO A 109 21.11 13.01 -17.55
CA PRO A 109 22.07 12.15 -18.24
C PRO A 109 23.52 12.31 -17.74
N SER A 110 23.86 13.47 -17.17
CA SER A 110 25.20 13.76 -16.65
C SER A 110 25.47 13.15 -15.27
N SER A 111 24.44 12.71 -14.54
CA SER A 111 24.58 12.21 -13.17
C SER A 111 24.00 10.82 -12.93
N ALA A 112 23.16 10.32 -13.84
CA ALA A 112 22.55 9.01 -13.74
C ALA A 112 23.55 7.90 -14.03
N VAL A 113 23.63 6.92 -13.12
CA VAL A 113 24.51 5.75 -13.22
C VAL A 113 23.78 4.54 -12.66
N VAL A 114 23.90 3.40 -13.35
CA VAL A 114 23.48 2.09 -12.85
C VAL A 114 24.71 1.30 -12.38
N SER A 115 24.63 0.69 -11.20
CA SER A 115 25.70 -0.16 -10.66
C SER A 115 25.12 -1.42 -10.00
N PRO A 116 25.86 -2.52 -9.89
CA PRO A 116 25.41 -3.68 -9.11
C PRO A 116 25.22 -3.29 -7.64
N ALA A 117 24.18 -3.83 -6.98
CA ALA A 117 24.01 -3.67 -5.54
C ALA A 117 25.01 -4.58 -4.80
N VAL A 118 25.67 -4.05 -3.77
CA VAL A 118 26.59 -4.83 -2.93
C VAL A 118 25.99 -4.99 -1.54
N GLY A 119 25.79 -6.23 -1.10
CA GLY A 119 25.31 -6.54 0.24
C GLY A 119 24.65 -7.93 0.35
N PRO A 120 24.39 -8.41 1.57
CA PRO A 120 23.65 -9.65 1.78
C PRO A 120 22.21 -9.51 1.24
N GLY A 121 21.80 -10.43 0.35
CA GLY A 121 20.51 -10.37 -0.35
C GLY A 121 20.53 -9.58 -1.67
N ALA A 122 21.70 -9.31 -2.24
CA ALA A 122 21.85 -8.75 -3.58
C ALA A 122 21.60 -9.82 -4.66
N ASP A 123 20.36 -10.32 -4.73
CA ASP A 123 19.88 -11.36 -5.67
C ASP A 123 19.87 -10.84 -7.13
N GLY A 124 21.03 -10.43 -7.66
CA GLY A 124 21.15 -9.76 -8.95
C GLY A 124 20.50 -8.36 -8.99
N THR A 125 20.22 -7.76 -7.83
CA THR A 125 19.64 -6.42 -7.75
C THR A 125 20.69 -5.37 -8.10
N HIS A 126 20.25 -4.31 -8.76
CA HIS A 126 21.07 -3.19 -9.18
C HIS A 126 20.63 -1.92 -8.46
N LEU A 127 21.46 -0.88 -8.52
CA LEU A 127 21.19 0.43 -7.96
C LEU A 127 21.21 1.46 -9.08
N LEU A 128 20.15 2.24 -9.19
CA LEU A 128 20.16 3.51 -9.92
C LEU A 128 20.57 4.61 -8.95
N ARG A 129 21.55 5.41 -9.35
CA ARG A 129 22.00 6.60 -8.63
C ARG A 129 21.97 7.80 -9.56
N PHE A 130 21.42 8.92 -9.10
CA PHE A 130 21.56 10.20 -9.78
C PHE A 130 21.53 11.35 -8.76
N VAL A 131 21.91 12.54 -9.20
CA VAL A 131 21.92 13.75 -8.36
C VAL A 131 20.79 14.67 -8.80
N ALA A 132 19.95 15.09 -7.85
CA ALA A 132 18.91 16.08 -8.06
C ALA A 132 18.89 17.06 -6.88
N GLY A 133 18.96 18.37 -7.16
CA GLY A 133 18.99 19.41 -6.12
C GLY A 133 20.14 19.21 -5.12
N GLU A 134 21.37 19.05 -5.64
CA GLU A 134 22.61 18.83 -4.86
C GLU A 134 22.67 17.55 -4.04
N ARG A 135 21.61 16.71 -4.10
CA ARG A 135 21.54 15.48 -3.32
C ARG A 135 21.56 14.26 -4.21
N GLN A 136 22.36 13.27 -3.80
CA GLN A 136 22.34 11.96 -4.40
C GLN A 136 21.12 11.16 -3.94
N LEU A 137 20.39 10.63 -4.92
CA LEU A 137 19.25 9.76 -4.72
C LEU A 137 19.60 8.36 -5.24
N THR A 138 19.15 7.33 -4.54
CA THR A 138 19.44 5.93 -4.85
C THR A 138 18.16 5.10 -4.84
N TRP A 139 18.02 4.19 -5.79
CA TRP A 139 16.91 3.24 -5.83
C TRP A 139 17.40 1.85 -6.20
N ARG A 140 16.80 0.84 -5.58
CA ARG A 140 16.98 -0.56 -5.99
C ARG A 140 16.17 -0.86 -7.24
N LEU A 141 16.81 -1.57 -8.16
CA LEU A 141 16.28 -2.03 -9.44
C LEU A 141 16.35 -3.56 -9.48
N PRO A 142 15.21 -4.24 -9.62
CA PRO A 142 15.17 -5.65 -10.02
C PRO A 142 15.87 -5.86 -11.37
N PRO A 143 16.47 -7.04 -11.61
CA PRO A 143 17.11 -7.33 -12.88
C PRO A 143 16.16 -7.27 -14.08
N ALA A 144 14.87 -7.58 -13.87
CA ALA A 144 13.84 -7.52 -14.91
C ALA A 144 13.62 -6.10 -15.47
N ASP A 145 13.92 -5.06 -14.69
CA ASP A 145 13.67 -3.67 -15.05
C ASP A 145 14.87 -3.01 -15.76
N LEU A 146 16.05 -3.65 -15.73
CA LEU A 146 17.29 -3.12 -16.33
C LEU A 146 17.18 -2.73 -17.81
N PRO A 147 16.44 -3.45 -18.67
CA PRO A 147 16.29 -3.05 -20.07
C PRO A 147 15.70 -1.64 -20.26
N LEU A 148 14.97 -1.11 -19.28
CA LEU A 148 14.44 0.26 -19.31
C LEU A 148 15.52 1.34 -19.14
N PHE A 149 16.71 0.97 -18.68
CA PHE A 149 17.81 1.88 -18.34
C PHE A 149 18.99 1.77 -19.31
N THR A 150 18.78 1.26 -20.51
CA THR A 150 19.83 1.08 -21.54
C THR A 150 20.54 2.38 -21.93
N HIS A 151 19.88 3.53 -21.76
CA HIS A 151 20.46 4.86 -21.98
C HIS A 151 21.34 5.37 -20.84
N VAL A 152 21.35 4.68 -19.69
CA VAL A 152 22.10 5.09 -18.50
C VAL A 152 23.43 4.33 -18.46
N PRO A 153 24.57 5.01 -18.27
CA PRO A 153 25.86 4.35 -18.19
C PRO A 153 25.91 3.35 -17.03
N TYR A 154 26.48 2.17 -17.33
CA TYR A 154 26.73 1.13 -16.35
C TYR A 154 28.12 1.29 -15.73
N ALA A 155 28.21 1.27 -14.41
CA ALA A 155 29.48 1.32 -13.68
C ALA A 155 29.68 0.03 -12.87
N GLU A 156 30.79 -0.67 -13.14
CA GLU A 156 31.14 -1.93 -12.48
C GLU A 156 31.67 -1.76 -11.04
N LEU A 157 32.10 -0.55 -10.67
CA LEU A 157 32.86 -0.33 -9.45
C LEU A 157 31.97 -0.10 -8.22
N PRO A 158 32.15 -0.86 -7.12
CA PRO A 158 31.45 -0.59 -5.89
C PRO A 158 32.20 0.50 -5.12
N ALA A 159 31.66 1.72 -5.13
CA ALA A 159 31.89 2.58 -3.98
C ALA A 159 31.17 1.90 -2.80
N ALA A 160 31.95 1.22 -1.94
CA ALA A 160 31.46 0.56 -0.75
C ALA A 160 30.41 1.43 -0.05
N LEU A 161 29.15 0.99 -0.05
CA LEU A 161 28.14 1.56 0.82
C LEU A 161 28.28 0.82 2.15
N PRO A 162 28.77 1.47 3.22
CA PRO A 162 28.83 0.81 4.51
C PRO A 162 27.39 0.61 5.01
N GLY A 163 26.89 -0.62 4.89
CA GLY A 163 25.90 -1.29 5.76
C GLY A 163 24.56 -0.60 6.06
N GLY A 164 24.19 0.50 5.40
CA GLY A 164 23.12 1.41 5.85
C GLY A 164 22.01 1.69 4.84
N ASP A 165 21.86 0.90 3.79
CA ASP A 165 20.96 1.18 2.66
C ASP A 165 19.50 1.43 3.07
N ALA A 166 18.96 0.65 4.00
CA ALA A 166 17.57 0.81 4.44
C ALA A 166 17.34 2.13 5.18
N HIS A 167 18.30 2.56 6.00
CA HIS A 167 18.21 3.82 6.74
C HIS A 167 18.34 5.02 5.81
N ARG A 168 19.26 4.95 4.84
CA ARG A 168 19.41 5.98 3.80
C ARG A 168 18.20 6.09 2.87
N LEU A 169 17.54 4.98 2.53
CA LEU A 169 16.31 4.98 1.73
C LEU A 169 15.12 5.61 2.49
N LEU A 170 14.99 5.32 3.79
CA LEU A 170 13.99 5.97 4.66
C LEU A 170 14.23 7.48 4.77
N ASP A 171 15.50 7.89 4.91
CA ASP A 171 15.89 9.31 4.91
C ASP A 171 15.63 9.98 3.56
N GLN A 172 15.83 9.27 2.46
CA GLN A 172 15.55 9.75 1.11
C GLN A 172 14.06 10.02 0.90
N ALA A 173 13.17 9.07 1.25
CA ALA A 173 11.74 9.25 1.08
C ALA A 173 11.19 10.39 1.96
N ALA A 174 11.68 10.50 3.20
CA ALA A 174 11.34 11.61 4.08
C ALA A 174 11.80 12.95 3.51
N HIS A 175 13.01 12.99 2.94
CA HIS A 175 13.54 14.19 2.30
C HIS A 175 12.73 14.60 1.07
N ILE A 176 12.44 13.67 0.15
CA ILE A 176 11.64 13.95 -1.05
C ILE A 176 10.30 14.56 -0.62
N ARG A 177 9.60 13.94 0.34
CA ARG A 177 8.32 14.47 0.86
C ARG A 177 8.46 15.87 1.46
N ARG A 178 9.54 16.14 2.19
CA ARG A 178 9.79 17.47 2.77
C ARG A 178 10.04 18.49 1.66
N HIS A 179 10.88 18.16 0.69
CA HIS A 179 11.24 19.06 -0.40
C HIS A 179 10.04 19.37 -1.30
N THR A 180 9.26 18.37 -1.70
CA THR A 180 8.04 18.59 -2.50
C THR A 180 7.02 19.42 -1.75
N ARG A 181 6.87 19.22 -0.43
CA ARG A 181 6.00 20.07 0.41
C ARG A 181 6.48 21.52 0.46
N LEU A 182 7.79 21.76 0.55
CA LEU A 182 8.34 23.12 0.53
C LEU A 182 8.08 23.81 -0.81
N LEU A 183 8.35 23.12 -1.93
CA LEU A 183 8.07 23.64 -3.27
C LEU A 183 6.58 23.96 -3.48
N ALA A 184 5.68 23.13 -2.94
CA ALA A 184 4.24 23.40 -3.01
C ALA A 184 3.86 24.69 -2.26
N ILE A 185 4.45 24.93 -1.08
CA ILE A 185 4.21 26.16 -0.30
C ILE A 185 4.80 27.37 -1.01
N GLU A 186 6.04 27.28 -1.51
CA GLU A 186 6.67 28.34 -2.29
C GLU A 186 5.83 28.70 -3.53
N GLY A 187 5.37 27.68 -4.26
CA GLY A 187 4.44 27.84 -5.37
C GLY A 187 3.20 28.64 -4.96
N THR A 188 2.60 28.38 -3.80
CA THR A 188 1.45 29.16 -3.31
C THR A 188 1.77 30.58 -2.84
N LEU A 189 3.00 30.84 -2.39
CA LEU A 189 3.40 32.15 -1.87
C LEU A 189 3.87 33.10 -2.98
N PHE A 190 4.42 32.56 -4.07
CA PHE A 190 4.99 33.34 -5.17
C PHE A 190 4.17 33.27 -6.47
N THR A 191 3.08 32.51 -6.51
CA THR A 191 2.10 32.64 -7.60
C THR A 191 1.24 33.88 -7.38
N VAL A 192 1.45 34.89 -8.22
CA VAL A 192 0.44 35.92 -8.47
C VAL A 192 -0.79 35.20 -9.03
N PRO A 193 -2.00 35.35 -8.44
CA PRO A 193 -3.18 34.78 -9.04
C PRO A 193 -3.30 35.36 -10.45
N ALA A 194 -3.29 34.49 -11.47
CA ALA A 194 -3.57 34.90 -12.83
C ALA A 194 -4.88 35.72 -12.79
N PRO A 195 -4.92 36.95 -13.36
CA PRO A 195 -6.17 37.68 -13.42
C PRO A 195 -7.14 36.78 -14.16
N ALA A 196 -8.23 36.43 -13.47
CA ALA A 196 -9.32 35.68 -14.05
C ALA A 196 -9.64 36.33 -15.39
N SER A 197 -9.30 35.66 -16.48
CA SER A 197 -9.54 36.11 -17.84
C SER A 197 -11.03 35.93 -18.12
N GLY A 198 -11.83 36.68 -17.37
CA GLY A 198 -13.26 36.87 -17.49
C GLY A 198 -13.53 38.30 -17.96
N GLU A 199 -12.67 38.83 -18.84
CA GLU A 199 -13.01 40.03 -19.59
C GLU A 199 -14.04 39.62 -20.65
N ARG A 200 -15.31 39.68 -20.23
CA ARG A 200 -16.47 39.69 -21.10
C ARG A 200 -16.24 40.74 -22.18
N ARG A 201 -15.80 40.31 -23.37
CA ARG A 201 -15.94 41.13 -24.58
C ARG A 201 -17.42 41.53 -24.70
N PRO A 202 -17.75 42.83 -24.79
CA PRO A 202 -19.09 43.22 -25.20
C PRO A 202 -19.32 42.71 -26.62
N ARG A 203 -20.35 41.87 -26.79
CA ARG A 203 -20.85 41.48 -28.12
C ARG A 203 -21.37 42.73 -28.80
N VAL A 204 -20.59 43.31 -29.70
CA VAL A 204 -21.09 44.28 -30.67
C VAL A 204 -22.07 43.52 -31.57
N ARG A 205 -23.36 43.88 -31.50
CA ARG A 205 -24.38 43.38 -32.42
C ARG A 205 -24.16 44.04 -33.79
N PRO A 206 -24.10 43.28 -34.89
CA PRO A 206 -24.07 43.86 -36.22
C PRO A 206 -25.49 44.25 -36.63
N GLY A 207 -25.74 45.53 -36.80
CA GLY A 207 -27.00 46.04 -37.34
C GLY A 207 -27.41 47.35 -36.70
N ASP A 208 -26.81 48.44 -37.16
CA ASP A 208 -27.54 49.68 -37.37
C ASP A 208 -26.98 50.32 -38.66
N ARG A 209 -27.91 50.63 -39.56
CA ARG A 209 -27.73 51.41 -40.79
C ARG A 209 -27.81 52.89 -40.44
#